data_AF-A0A1S3I7M4-F1
#
_entry.id   AF-A0A1S3I7M4-F1
#
_cell.length_a   1.000
_cell.length_b   1.000
_cell.length_c   1.000
_cell.angle_alpha   90.00
_cell.angle_beta   90.00
_cell.angle_gamma   90.00
#
_symmetry.space_group_name_H-M   'P 1'
#
loop_
_entity.id
_entity.type
_entity.pdbx_description
1 polymer ?
#
loop_
_entity_poly.entity_id
_entity_poly.type
_entity_poly.pdbx_seq_one_letter_code
_entity_poly.pdbx_strand_id
1 'polypeptide(L)'
;MANSKFLLLYFLIAQSQYRSSHASLVPRSCEDVLRHFGGGAFSEGVYTIDPDGPGEQPPFQVTCTTSKDLPGHGITLVTHEAASSQPKRFHATGIQVITVGFTYKPTLPQLESLIKVSGNCRQYVQILCNHAYQFYEPNWWVSRQGWAMSNWGGAPTNSSMCACAEQGRCDDPKKPCNCLINDAIWRSDEGYLEDKRYLPVKQVYVRDTNNDIESASLTVKGMECYGEINQGHPTERCRCRLHAEENSTTPGPLLLQLPDIIYGQGQDDVWLADDDQTLKITDIYPQFFNTKKRRQILPTTQVTPGLSPQCANVLQRCPVDCERLAKLRLANTTLTDDIHVNGEKKMLGQFMCENAAVNIAPPGRRIVAFFKVAPSCGSAQSSTYAFPDKTVVCCKMFTFSGQHLKVFDAQCSGNVDLSSIFG
;
A
#
# COMPACT_ATOMS: atom_id res chain seq x y z
N MET A 1 -35.67 -32.76 58.41
CA MET A 1 -34.37 -32.28 57.85
C MET A 1 -33.69 -33.44 57.16
N ALA A 2 -33.03 -33.14 56.04
CA ALA A 2 -32.07 -33.96 55.31
C ALA A 2 -32.57 -35.27 54.68
N ASN A 3 -33.05 -35.19 53.43
CA ASN A 3 -32.54 -36.02 52.32
C ASN A 3 -33.15 -35.64 50.95
N SER A 4 -33.23 -34.34 50.66
CA SER A 4 -33.58 -33.81 49.33
C SER A 4 -32.50 -32.84 48.81
N LYS A 5 -31.23 -33.13 49.12
CA LYS A 5 -30.07 -32.34 48.64
C LYS A 5 -29.00 -33.17 47.91
N PHE A 6 -29.15 -34.50 47.84
CA PHE A 6 -28.16 -35.37 47.19
C PHE A 6 -28.48 -35.73 45.72
N LEU A 7 -29.69 -35.47 45.24
CA LEU A 7 -30.08 -35.72 43.83
C LEU A 7 -30.02 -34.47 42.93
N LEU A 8 -29.89 -33.27 43.50
CA LEU A 8 -29.74 -32.03 42.72
C LEU A 8 -28.29 -31.71 42.32
N LEU A 9 -27.30 -32.43 42.83
CA LEU A 9 -25.90 -32.22 42.45
C LEU A 9 -25.47 -33.02 41.20
N TYR A 10 -26.20 -34.08 40.83
CA TYR A 10 -25.88 -34.86 39.62
C TYR A 10 -26.49 -34.28 38.32
N PHE A 11 -27.53 -33.45 38.41
CA PHE A 11 -28.07 -32.74 37.24
C PHE A 11 -27.41 -31.39 36.96
N LEU A 12 -26.57 -30.87 37.88
CA LEU A 12 -25.82 -29.63 37.68
C LEU A 12 -24.33 -29.85 37.34
N ILE A 13 -23.85 -31.10 37.29
CA ILE A 13 -22.49 -31.44 36.80
C ILE A 13 -22.53 -31.97 35.35
N ALA A 14 -23.69 -31.99 34.70
CA ALA A 14 -23.82 -32.22 33.25
C ALA A 14 -24.07 -30.93 32.43
N GLN A 15 -23.82 -29.76 33.02
CA GLN A 15 -23.85 -28.46 32.30
C GLN A 15 -22.49 -27.76 32.24
N SER A 16 -21.39 -28.47 32.52
CA SER A 16 -20.03 -27.91 32.47
C SER A 16 -19.20 -28.33 31.24
N GLN A 17 -19.76 -29.07 30.27
CA GLN A 17 -19.02 -29.53 29.09
C GLN A 17 -19.76 -29.37 27.76
N TYR A 18 -20.71 -28.43 27.68
CA TYR A 18 -21.32 -28.03 26.40
C TYR A 18 -21.29 -26.52 26.20
N ARG A 19 -20.10 -25.90 26.38
CA ARG A 19 -19.73 -24.76 25.52
C ARG A 19 -19.14 -25.35 24.24
N SER A 20 -20.02 -25.95 23.42
CA SER A 20 -19.70 -26.08 22.00
C SER A 20 -19.74 -24.65 21.46
N SER A 21 -18.57 -24.09 21.23
CA SER A 21 -18.40 -22.95 20.35
C SER A 21 -19.16 -23.23 19.06
N HIS A 22 -20.29 -22.55 18.83
CA HIS A 22 -20.84 -22.48 17.49
C HIS A 22 -19.87 -21.64 16.66
N ALA A 23 -18.85 -22.30 16.10
CA ALA A 23 -18.22 -21.80 14.89
C ALA A 23 -19.37 -21.57 13.89
N SER A 24 -19.39 -20.40 13.24
CA SER A 24 -20.33 -20.20 12.13
C SER A 24 -20.15 -21.39 11.17
N LEU A 25 -21.24 -22.09 10.86
CA LEU A 25 -21.24 -23.23 9.94
C LEU A 25 -20.91 -22.77 8.49
N VAL A 26 -20.93 -21.46 8.26
CA VAL A 26 -20.62 -20.84 6.97
C VAL A 26 -19.16 -20.35 6.98
N PRO A 27 -18.33 -20.76 5.99
CA PRO A 27 -16.95 -20.32 5.90
C PRO A 27 -16.87 -18.81 5.64
N ARG A 28 -15.84 -18.11 6.15
CA ARG A 28 -15.74 -16.65 6.02
C ARG A 28 -15.26 -16.19 4.65
N SER A 29 -14.52 -17.04 3.96
CA SER A 29 -13.94 -16.77 2.65
C SER A 29 -13.65 -18.07 1.91
N CYS A 30 -13.25 -17.98 0.64
CA CYS A 30 -12.76 -19.15 -0.07
C CYS A 30 -11.43 -19.70 0.48
N GLU A 31 -10.67 -18.90 1.25
CA GLU A 31 -9.50 -19.38 1.99
C GLU A 31 -9.92 -20.39 3.06
N ASP A 32 -10.97 -20.06 3.82
CA ASP A 32 -11.58 -20.95 4.82
C ASP A 32 -12.16 -22.22 4.19
N VAL A 33 -12.80 -22.08 3.02
CA VAL A 33 -13.30 -23.23 2.23
C VAL A 33 -12.13 -24.15 1.86
N LEU A 34 -11.07 -23.59 1.27
CA LEU A 34 -9.91 -24.38 0.86
C LEU A 34 -9.25 -25.07 2.06
N ARG A 35 -9.14 -24.38 3.20
CA ARG A 35 -8.54 -24.93 4.43
C ARG A 35 -9.38 -26.05 5.04
N HIS A 36 -10.70 -25.92 5.07
CA HIS A 36 -11.59 -26.96 5.59
C HIS A 36 -11.62 -28.22 4.71
N PHE A 37 -11.46 -28.08 3.40
CA PHE A 37 -11.55 -29.19 2.43
C PHE A 37 -10.20 -29.57 1.80
N GLY A 38 -9.10 -29.01 2.34
CA GLY A 38 -7.71 -29.14 1.89
C GLY A 38 -7.11 -30.50 2.20
N GLY A 39 -7.62 -31.53 1.53
CA GLY A 39 -7.19 -32.93 1.66
C GLY A 39 -7.86 -33.90 0.68
N GLY A 40 -8.74 -33.40 -0.21
CA GLY A 40 -9.36 -34.21 -1.27
C GLY A 40 -10.79 -33.83 -1.65
N ALA A 41 -11.41 -32.85 -0.98
CA ALA A 41 -12.83 -32.51 -1.17
C ALA A 41 -13.09 -31.08 -1.70
N PHE A 42 -12.07 -30.26 -1.89
CA PHE A 42 -12.25 -28.94 -2.50
C PHE A 42 -12.58 -29.09 -3.99
N SER A 43 -13.67 -28.45 -4.43
CA SER A 43 -14.00 -28.27 -5.85
C SER A 43 -14.19 -26.80 -6.16
N GLU A 44 -13.64 -26.31 -7.27
CA GLU A 44 -13.94 -24.95 -7.72
C GLU A 44 -15.45 -24.81 -8.03
N GLY A 45 -16.04 -23.68 -7.66
CA GLY A 45 -17.49 -23.50 -7.83
C GLY A 45 -18.06 -22.37 -6.98
N VAL A 46 -19.39 -22.33 -6.94
CA VAL A 46 -20.13 -21.33 -6.16
C VAL A 46 -20.28 -21.80 -4.72
N TYR A 47 -19.87 -20.97 -3.77
CA TYR A 47 -20.00 -21.21 -2.34
C TYR A 47 -20.72 -20.05 -1.67
N THR A 48 -21.44 -20.34 -0.60
CA THR A 48 -21.96 -19.33 0.32
C THR A 48 -20.89 -19.06 1.38
N ILE A 49 -20.48 -17.79 1.52
CA ILE A 49 -19.54 -17.34 2.54
C ILE A 49 -20.20 -16.29 3.44
N ASP A 50 -19.63 -16.13 4.63
CA ASP A 50 -20.05 -15.18 5.65
C ASP A 50 -18.83 -14.46 6.27
N PRO A 51 -18.30 -13.43 5.60
CA PRO A 51 -17.06 -12.78 6.03
C PRO A 51 -17.13 -12.13 7.41
N ASP A 52 -18.23 -11.47 7.77
CA ASP A 52 -18.42 -10.84 9.08
C ASP A 52 -18.98 -11.80 10.15
N GLY A 53 -19.38 -13.02 9.76
CA GLY A 53 -19.86 -14.03 10.69
C GLY A 53 -21.25 -13.65 11.24
N PRO A 54 -21.50 -13.79 12.56
CA PRO A 54 -22.73 -13.31 13.21
C PRO A 54 -22.89 -11.77 13.23
N GLY A 55 -22.43 -11.07 12.20
CA GLY A 55 -22.47 -9.63 12.01
C GLY A 55 -23.77 -9.15 11.38
N GLU A 56 -23.71 -7.95 10.81
CA GLU A 56 -24.89 -7.27 10.25
C GLU A 56 -25.23 -7.74 8.83
N GLN A 57 -24.26 -8.30 8.09
CA GLN A 57 -24.47 -8.69 6.71
C GLN A 57 -24.89 -10.16 6.63
N PRO A 58 -25.91 -10.48 5.81
CA PRO A 58 -26.26 -11.87 5.58
C PRO A 58 -25.19 -12.57 4.71
N PRO A 59 -25.01 -13.89 4.85
CA PRO A 59 -24.15 -14.69 3.98
C PRO A 59 -24.50 -14.51 2.50
N PHE A 60 -23.50 -14.59 1.63
CA PHE A 60 -23.67 -14.39 0.19
C PHE A 60 -22.84 -15.33 -0.66
N GLN A 61 -23.26 -15.48 -1.92
CA GLN A 61 -22.61 -16.37 -2.88
C GLN A 61 -21.43 -15.71 -3.58
N VAL A 62 -20.33 -16.45 -3.68
CA VAL A 62 -19.11 -16.11 -4.40
C VAL A 62 -18.63 -17.31 -5.21
N THR A 63 -17.71 -17.09 -6.15
CA THR A 63 -17.02 -18.21 -6.81
C THR A 63 -15.70 -18.46 -6.11
N CYS A 64 -15.48 -19.67 -5.60
CA CYS A 64 -14.20 -20.13 -5.08
C CYS A 64 -13.43 -20.86 -6.18
N THR A 65 -12.18 -20.46 -6.38
CA THR A 65 -11.27 -21.04 -7.38
C THR A 65 -9.85 -21.08 -6.81
N THR A 66 -8.94 -21.71 -7.54
CA THR A 66 -7.51 -21.70 -7.27
C THR A 66 -6.77 -21.20 -8.49
N SER A 67 -5.54 -20.73 -8.31
CA SER A 67 -4.71 -20.33 -9.45
C SER A 67 -3.26 -20.69 -9.24
N LYS A 68 -2.56 -20.95 -10.35
CA LYS A 68 -1.13 -21.32 -10.34
C LYS A 68 -0.23 -20.19 -9.86
N ASP A 69 -0.65 -18.93 -10.06
CA ASP A 69 0.09 -17.75 -9.62
C ASP A 69 -0.18 -17.39 -8.14
N LEU A 70 -1.15 -18.04 -7.49
CA LEU A 70 -1.45 -17.94 -6.06
C LEU A 70 -1.49 -19.34 -5.41
N PRO A 71 -0.36 -20.07 -5.39
CA PRO A 71 -0.32 -21.43 -4.89
C PRO A 71 -0.70 -21.50 -3.40
N GLY A 72 -1.58 -22.43 -3.04
CA GLY A 72 -1.99 -22.67 -1.66
C GLY A 72 -3.11 -21.76 -1.14
N HIS A 73 -3.62 -20.84 -1.96
CA HIS A 73 -4.69 -19.91 -1.56
C HIS A 73 -6.04 -20.26 -2.17
N GLY A 74 -7.10 -20.04 -1.39
CA GLY A 74 -8.49 -20.14 -1.82
C GLY A 74 -8.98 -18.78 -2.30
N ILE A 75 -9.20 -18.64 -3.61
CA ILE A 75 -9.49 -17.35 -4.23
C ILE A 75 -11.00 -17.11 -4.23
N THR A 76 -11.41 -16.04 -3.56
CA THR A 76 -12.77 -15.50 -3.64
C THR A 76 -12.88 -14.60 -4.86
N LEU A 77 -13.48 -15.10 -5.94
CA LEU A 77 -13.72 -14.36 -7.17
C LEU A 77 -15.09 -13.67 -7.12
N VAL A 78 -15.07 -12.33 -7.15
CA VAL A 78 -16.25 -11.48 -7.24
C VAL A 78 -16.38 -10.90 -8.65
N THR A 79 -17.30 -11.44 -9.44
CA THR A 79 -17.57 -10.99 -10.81
C THR A 79 -18.55 -9.83 -10.85
N HIS A 80 -18.41 -8.95 -11.85
CA HIS A 80 -19.41 -7.94 -12.21
C HIS A 80 -20.27 -8.37 -13.40
N GLU A 81 -21.43 -7.75 -13.60
CA GLU A 81 -22.37 -8.06 -14.70
C GLU A 81 -21.73 -7.93 -16.09
N ALA A 82 -20.77 -7.02 -16.22
CA ALA A 82 -20.04 -6.83 -17.48
C ALA A 82 -18.86 -7.80 -17.69
N ALA A 83 -18.67 -8.79 -16.82
CA ALA A 83 -17.50 -9.69 -16.81
C ALA A 83 -17.67 -10.84 -17.81
N SER A 84 -18.29 -10.58 -18.97
CA SER A 84 -18.17 -11.50 -20.09
C SER A 84 -16.70 -11.68 -20.43
N SER A 85 -16.28 -12.87 -20.82
CA SER A 85 -14.88 -13.17 -21.19
C SER A 85 -14.35 -12.35 -22.37
N GLN A 86 -15.22 -11.57 -23.04
CA GLN A 86 -14.88 -10.75 -24.20
C GLN A 86 -14.57 -9.30 -23.79
N PRO A 87 -13.45 -8.74 -24.26
CA PRO A 87 -13.14 -7.32 -24.13
C PRO A 87 -14.25 -6.45 -24.74
N LYS A 88 -14.62 -5.35 -24.07
CA LYS A 88 -15.50 -4.33 -24.63
C LYS A 88 -14.73 -3.52 -25.66
N ARG A 89 -15.25 -3.36 -26.88
CA ARG A 89 -14.61 -2.61 -27.97
C ARG A 89 -15.28 -1.25 -28.16
N PHE A 90 -14.47 -0.23 -28.45
CA PHE A 90 -14.88 1.16 -28.66
C PHE A 90 -14.24 1.64 -29.95
N HIS A 91 -15.04 2.17 -30.87
CA HIS A 91 -14.59 2.63 -32.17
C HIS A 91 -15.55 3.68 -32.71
N ALA A 92 -15.02 4.78 -33.25
CA ALA A 92 -15.78 5.79 -33.98
C ALA A 92 -17.09 6.22 -33.29
N THR A 93 -17.05 6.40 -31.97
CA THR A 93 -18.26 6.61 -31.17
C THR A 93 -18.83 8.02 -31.28
N GLY A 94 -18.06 8.96 -31.85
CA GLY A 94 -18.34 10.39 -31.83
C GLY A 94 -18.29 11.02 -30.43
N ILE A 95 -17.97 10.26 -29.39
CA ILE A 95 -17.94 10.69 -27.98
C ILE A 95 -16.49 10.71 -27.50
N GLN A 96 -16.03 11.87 -27.02
CA GLN A 96 -14.66 12.06 -26.57
C GLN A 96 -14.30 11.20 -25.34
N VAL A 97 -15.26 10.99 -24.43
CA VAL A 97 -15.07 10.23 -23.19
C VAL A 97 -16.29 9.34 -22.92
N ILE A 98 -16.03 8.04 -22.78
CA ILE A 98 -17.03 7.02 -22.49
C ILE A 98 -16.80 6.48 -21.09
N THR A 99 -17.82 6.57 -20.25
CA THR A 99 -17.80 6.02 -18.89
C THR A 99 -18.36 4.61 -18.90
N VAL A 100 -17.53 3.63 -18.55
CA VAL A 100 -17.91 2.22 -18.45
C VAL A 100 -18.11 1.85 -16.98
N GLY A 101 -19.36 1.58 -16.58
CA GLY A 101 -19.70 1.16 -15.21
C GLY A 101 -19.64 -0.35 -15.00
N PHE A 102 -19.32 -0.76 -13.77
CA PHE A 102 -19.24 -2.16 -13.34
C PHE A 102 -20.07 -2.39 -12.07
N THR A 103 -21.11 -3.22 -12.19
CA THR A 103 -22.00 -3.59 -11.09
C THR A 103 -21.63 -4.99 -10.58
N TYR A 104 -21.35 -5.11 -9.29
CA TYR A 104 -20.99 -6.39 -8.63
C TYR A 104 -22.20 -6.98 -7.91
N LYS A 105 -22.26 -8.31 -7.85
CA LYS A 105 -23.39 -9.01 -7.21
C LYS A 105 -23.46 -8.80 -5.68
N PRO A 106 -22.37 -8.94 -4.89
CA PRO A 106 -22.43 -8.62 -3.47
C PRO A 106 -22.73 -7.14 -3.25
N THR A 107 -23.49 -6.83 -2.21
CA THR A 107 -23.73 -5.43 -1.80
C THR A 107 -22.42 -4.77 -1.35
N LEU A 108 -22.37 -3.43 -1.33
CA LEU A 108 -21.17 -2.72 -0.86
C LEU A 108 -20.76 -3.15 0.56
N PRO A 109 -21.67 -3.25 1.55
CA PRO A 109 -21.30 -3.74 2.89
C PRO A 109 -20.78 -5.19 2.92
N GLN A 110 -21.38 -6.10 2.14
CA GLN A 110 -20.89 -7.48 2.00
C GLN A 110 -19.49 -7.53 1.37
N LEU A 111 -19.24 -6.68 0.38
CA LEU A 111 -17.94 -6.58 -0.26
C LEU A 111 -16.89 -6.02 0.71
N GLU A 112 -17.28 -5.08 1.56
CA GLU A 112 -16.42 -4.52 2.60
C GLU A 112 -16.09 -5.54 3.69
N SER A 113 -17.05 -6.37 4.10
CA SER A 113 -16.76 -7.47 5.04
C SER A 113 -15.78 -8.48 4.44
N LEU A 114 -15.92 -8.82 3.15
CA LEU A 114 -14.95 -9.67 2.44
C LEU A 114 -13.55 -9.04 2.37
N ILE A 115 -13.43 -7.79 1.93
CA ILE A 115 -12.14 -7.08 1.84
C ILE A 115 -11.48 -6.98 3.22
N LYS A 116 -12.29 -6.82 4.28
CA LYS A 116 -11.83 -6.71 5.66
C LYS A 116 -11.25 -8.01 6.22
N VAL A 117 -11.67 -9.19 5.74
CA VAL A 117 -11.10 -10.47 6.20
C VAL A 117 -10.03 -11.03 5.27
N SER A 118 -10.02 -10.59 4.01
CA SER A 118 -9.06 -11.05 3.01
C SER A 118 -7.70 -10.41 3.21
N GLY A 119 -6.63 -11.20 3.14
CA GLY A 119 -5.25 -10.71 3.23
C GLY A 119 -4.94 -9.73 2.10
N ASN A 120 -5.26 -10.13 0.88
CA ASN A 120 -5.06 -9.35 -0.35
C ASN A 120 -6.32 -9.38 -1.20
N CYS A 121 -6.51 -8.32 -2.00
CA CYS A 121 -7.40 -8.37 -3.15
C CYS A 121 -6.71 -7.73 -4.36
N ARG A 122 -6.95 -8.26 -5.55
CA ARG A 122 -6.45 -7.73 -6.80
C ARG A 122 -7.52 -7.79 -7.88
N GLN A 123 -7.40 -6.94 -8.89
CA GLN A 123 -8.31 -6.93 -10.03
C GLN A 123 -7.55 -6.65 -11.32
N TYR A 124 -7.71 -7.53 -12.30
CA TYR A 124 -7.04 -7.37 -13.59
C TYR A 124 -7.74 -6.34 -14.46
N VAL A 125 -6.96 -5.41 -15.01
CA VAL A 125 -7.40 -4.43 -16.00
C VAL A 125 -6.45 -4.43 -17.19
N GLN A 126 -7.00 -4.26 -18.39
CA GLN A 126 -6.25 -4.09 -19.63
C GLN A 126 -6.98 -3.10 -20.51
N ILE A 127 -6.22 -2.20 -21.14
CA ILE A 127 -6.70 -1.44 -22.28
C ILE A 127 -5.77 -1.68 -23.46
N LEU A 128 -6.37 -2.05 -24.59
CA LEU A 128 -5.74 -2.01 -25.90
C LEU A 128 -6.17 -0.73 -26.59
N CYS A 129 -5.26 -0.08 -27.29
CA CYS A 129 -5.50 1.19 -27.97
C CYS A 129 -4.84 1.18 -29.35
N ASN A 130 -5.50 1.76 -30.35
CA ASN A 130 -4.94 2.06 -31.65
C ASN A 130 -5.36 3.49 -32.00
N HIS A 131 -4.36 4.35 -32.17
CA HIS A 131 -4.55 5.79 -32.38
C HIS A 131 -5.48 6.45 -31.34
N ALA A 132 -5.63 5.84 -30.17
CA ALA A 132 -6.52 6.29 -29.11
C ALA A 132 -5.66 6.70 -27.91
N TYR A 133 -5.51 8.02 -27.71
CA TYR A 133 -4.72 8.64 -26.66
C TYR A 133 -5.38 8.46 -25.30
N GLN A 134 -5.19 7.29 -24.68
CA GLN A 134 -5.72 7.02 -23.33
C GLN A 134 -4.92 7.78 -22.27
N PHE A 135 -5.51 7.99 -21.09
CA PHE A 135 -4.81 8.49 -19.88
C PHE A 135 -4.25 9.92 -19.95
N TYR A 136 -4.52 10.70 -21.01
CA TYR A 136 -3.99 12.06 -21.17
C TYR A 136 -4.52 13.06 -20.13
N GLU A 137 -5.69 12.78 -19.59
CA GLU A 137 -6.28 13.49 -18.46
C GLU A 137 -6.23 12.61 -17.20
N PRO A 138 -6.22 13.22 -16.00
CA PRO A 138 -6.42 12.48 -14.75
C PRO A 138 -7.79 11.77 -14.75
N ASN A 139 -8.03 10.95 -13.72
CA ASN A 139 -9.26 10.17 -13.54
C ASN A 139 -9.38 9.06 -14.59
N TRP A 140 -8.57 8.02 -14.43
CA TRP A 140 -8.49 6.88 -15.35
C TRP A 140 -9.54 5.82 -15.00
N TRP A 141 -9.78 5.61 -13.71
CA TRP A 141 -10.84 4.77 -13.18
C TRP A 141 -11.39 5.34 -11.87
N VAL A 142 -12.52 4.82 -11.42
CA VAL A 142 -13.20 5.23 -10.19
C VAL A 142 -13.20 4.07 -9.21
N SER A 143 -12.76 4.33 -7.99
CA SER A 143 -12.74 3.36 -6.90
C SER A 143 -14.14 2.99 -6.42
N ARG A 144 -14.23 1.93 -5.61
CA ARG A 144 -15.48 1.52 -4.95
C ARG A 144 -16.19 2.68 -4.24
N GLN A 145 -15.44 3.56 -3.58
CA GLN A 145 -16.00 4.69 -2.84
C GLN A 145 -16.28 5.93 -3.70
N GLY A 146 -15.98 5.89 -5.00
CA GLY A 146 -16.19 7.03 -5.90
C GLY A 146 -14.98 7.96 -6.06
N TRP A 147 -13.80 7.59 -5.56
CA TRP A 147 -12.59 8.38 -5.76
C TRP A 147 -12.07 8.20 -7.18
N ALA A 148 -11.69 9.30 -7.81
CA ALA A 148 -10.99 9.25 -9.07
C ALA A 148 -9.54 8.80 -8.86
N MET A 149 -9.12 7.82 -9.66
CA MET A 149 -7.83 7.16 -9.53
C MET A 149 -7.00 7.41 -10.80
N SER A 150 -5.70 7.63 -10.62
CA SER A 150 -4.79 7.96 -11.72
C SER A 150 -3.69 6.92 -11.95
N ASN A 151 -3.90 5.66 -11.60
CA ASN A 151 -2.96 4.58 -11.93
C ASN A 151 -3.62 3.51 -12.78
N TRP A 152 -2.84 2.75 -13.53
CA TRP A 152 -3.34 1.61 -14.30
C TRP A 152 -2.67 0.29 -13.86
N GLY A 153 -3.15 -0.84 -14.37
CA GLY A 153 -2.70 -2.18 -13.99
C GLY A 153 -1.18 -2.30 -13.84
N GLY A 154 -0.73 -2.90 -12.74
CA GLY A 154 0.67 -3.09 -12.37
C GLY A 154 1.41 -1.84 -11.89
N ALA A 155 0.80 -0.65 -11.94
CA ALA A 155 1.39 0.58 -11.40
C ALA A 155 0.91 0.89 -9.97
N PRO A 156 1.71 1.62 -9.17
CA PRO A 156 1.33 2.01 -7.81
C PRO A 156 0.09 2.91 -7.79
N THR A 157 -0.68 2.89 -6.71
CA THR A 157 -1.87 3.73 -6.54
C THR A 157 -1.59 5.22 -6.82
N ASN A 158 -2.43 5.86 -7.63
CA ASN A 158 -2.35 7.27 -8.00
C ASN A 158 -1.01 7.76 -8.58
N SER A 159 -0.26 6.84 -9.19
CA SER A 159 1.07 7.10 -9.73
C SER A 159 1.09 7.84 -11.08
N SER A 160 -0.05 8.07 -11.74
CA SER A 160 -0.14 8.62 -13.11
C SER A 160 0.78 7.89 -14.09
N MET A 161 0.87 6.57 -13.95
CA MET A 161 1.65 5.71 -14.83
C MET A 161 1.04 4.29 -14.93
N CYS A 162 1.57 3.52 -15.87
CA CYS A 162 1.23 2.13 -16.14
C CYS A 162 2.40 1.19 -15.80
N ALA A 163 2.16 -0.12 -15.79
CA ALA A 163 3.19 -1.13 -15.50
C ALA A 163 4.47 -0.97 -16.34
N CYS A 164 4.36 -0.52 -17.61
CA CYS A 164 5.52 -0.35 -18.47
C CYS A 164 6.50 0.69 -17.91
N ALA A 165 6.00 1.78 -17.33
CA ALA A 165 6.83 2.87 -16.82
C ALA A 165 7.47 2.48 -15.50
N GLU A 166 6.70 1.81 -14.63
CA GLU A 166 7.21 1.21 -13.40
C GLU A 166 8.37 0.24 -13.68
N GLN A 167 8.28 -0.52 -14.78
CA GLN A 167 9.25 -1.56 -15.14
C GLN A 167 10.32 -1.06 -16.11
N GLY A 168 10.32 0.23 -16.50
CA GLY A 168 11.28 0.80 -17.45
C GLY A 168 11.24 0.18 -18.85
N ARG A 169 10.07 -0.31 -19.27
CA ARG A 169 9.86 -1.04 -20.54
C ARG A 169 8.74 -0.47 -21.41
N CYS A 170 8.37 0.80 -21.24
CA CYS A 170 7.46 1.43 -22.20
C CYS A 170 8.12 1.53 -23.56
N ASP A 171 7.33 1.39 -24.62
CA ASP A 171 7.82 1.45 -25.99
C ASP A 171 8.39 2.83 -26.35
N ASP A 172 7.82 3.89 -25.76
CA ASP A 172 8.43 5.21 -25.67
C ASP A 172 8.82 5.50 -24.22
N PRO A 173 10.13 5.55 -23.88
CA PRO A 173 10.61 5.85 -22.53
C PRO A 173 10.18 7.22 -21.99
N LYS A 174 9.73 8.15 -22.85
CA LYS A 174 9.24 9.48 -22.45
C LYS A 174 7.77 9.47 -22.04
N LYS A 175 7.04 8.37 -22.23
CA LYS A 175 5.61 8.25 -21.95
C LYS A 175 5.38 7.36 -20.73
N PRO A 176 4.47 7.74 -19.81
CA PRO A 176 4.22 6.95 -18.60
C PRO A 176 3.30 5.74 -18.84
N CYS A 177 2.76 5.58 -20.05
CA CYS A 177 1.92 4.47 -20.51
C CYS A 177 2.09 4.29 -22.03
N ASN A 178 1.94 3.07 -22.54
CA ASN A 178 2.01 2.81 -23.98
C ASN A 178 0.87 3.47 -24.75
N CYS A 179 -0.33 3.52 -24.18
CA CYS A 179 -1.50 4.17 -24.79
C CYS A 179 -1.46 5.71 -24.81
N LEU A 180 -0.37 6.31 -24.34
CA LEU A 180 -0.08 7.75 -24.50
C LEU A 180 0.80 8.05 -25.74
N ILE A 181 1.10 7.06 -26.57
CA ILE A 181 1.96 7.26 -27.76
C ILE A 181 1.15 7.81 -28.94
N ASN A 182 -0.08 7.33 -29.14
CA ASN A 182 -1.02 7.77 -30.18
C ASN A 182 -0.47 7.74 -31.63
N ASP A 183 0.04 6.58 -32.07
CA ASP A 183 0.79 6.42 -33.33
C ASP A 183 0.15 5.43 -34.32
N ALA A 184 -1.16 5.15 -34.18
CA ALA A 184 -1.90 4.19 -35.03
C ALA A 184 -1.37 2.74 -35.01
N ILE A 185 -0.55 2.40 -34.00
CA ILE A 185 -0.13 1.04 -33.71
C ILE A 185 -0.99 0.51 -32.55
N TRP A 186 -1.35 -0.77 -32.60
CA TRP A 186 -2.00 -1.42 -31.47
C TRP A 186 -1.03 -1.54 -30.30
N ARG A 187 -1.40 -0.92 -29.18
CA ARG A 187 -0.62 -0.90 -27.95
C ARG A 187 -1.45 -1.40 -26.78
N SER A 188 -0.77 -1.83 -25.71
CA SER A 188 -1.41 -2.37 -24.52
C SER A 188 -0.81 -1.80 -23.25
N ASP A 189 -1.68 -1.47 -22.31
CA ASP A 189 -1.33 -1.29 -20.90
C ASP A 189 -2.24 -2.20 -20.07
N GLU A 190 -1.63 -3.09 -19.29
CA GLU A 190 -2.34 -4.13 -18.53
C GLU A 190 -1.64 -4.49 -17.23
N GLY A 191 -2.41 -5.12 -16.33
CA GLY A 191 -1.90 -5.71 -15.11
C GLY A 191 -2.95 -5.71 -14.00
N TYR A 192 -2.53 -6.13 -12.81
CA TYR A 192 -3.38 -6.10 -11.63
C TYR A 192 -3.34 -4.73 -10.95
N LEU A 193 -4.51 -4.21 -10.60
CA LEU A 193 -4.68 -3.27 -9.50
C LEU A 193 -4.66 -4.09 -8.21
N GLU A 194 -3.81 -3.75 -7.24
CA GLU A 194 -3.58 -4.58 -6.04
C GLU A 194 -3.94 -3.86 -4.72
N ASP A 195 -4.35 -2.60 -4.79
CA ASP A 195 -4.70 -1.81 -3.61
C ASP A 195 -6.16 -2.06 -3.21
N LYS A 196 -6.38 -3.09 -2.39
CA LYS A 196 -7.71 -3.55 -1.98
C LYS A 196 -8.56 -2.48 -1.30
N ARG A 197 -7.94 -1.41 -0.78
CA ARG A 197 -8.67 -0.29 -0.17
C ARG A 197 -9.54 0.42 -1.19
N TYR A 198 -9.10 0.51 -2.45
CA TYR A 198 -9.83 1.20 -3.52
C TYR A 198 -10.61 0.24 -4.44
N LEU A 199 -10.32 -1.06 -4.39
CA LEU A 199 -11.00 -2.07 -5.20
C LEU A 199 -12.40 -2.42 -4.69
N PRO A 200 -13.29 -2.92 -5.55
CA PRO A 200 -13.09 -3.10 -6.98
C PRO A 200 -13.29 -1.81 -7.76
N VAL A 201 -12.93 -1.86 -9.05
CA VAL A 201 -13.17 -0.80 -10.02
C VAL A 201 -14.67 -0.59 -10.20
N LYS A 202 -15.16 0.62 -9.93
CA LYS A 202 -16.56 1.02 -10.12
C LYS A 202 -16.82 1.50 -11.55
N GLN A 203 -15.90 2.31 -12.09
CA GLN A 203 -15.99 2.86 -13.45
C GLN A 203 -14.61 2.98 -14.09
N VAL A 204 -14.55 2.94 -15.42
CA VAL A 204 -13.36 3.27 -16.22
C VAL A 204 -13.74 4.33 -17.25
N TYR A 205 -12.84 5.29 -17.48
CA TYR A 205 -12.99 6.28 -18.54
C TYR A 205 -12.17 5.85 -19.76
N VAL A 206 -12.86 5.51 -20.85
CA VAL A 206 -12.25 5.27 -22.16
C VAL A 206 -12.34 6.56 -22.95
N ARG A 207 -11.22 7.00 -23.52
CA ARG A 207 -11.13 8.33 -24.16
C ARG A 207 -10.66 8.20 -25.60
N ASP A 208 -10.79 9.27 -26.38
CA ASP A 208 -10.16 9.39 -27.71
C ASP A 208 -10.55 8.20 -28.62
N THR A 209 -11.85 7.98 -28.74
CA THR A 209 -12.46 6.97 -29.62
C THR A 209 -13.59 7.58 -30.45
N ASN A 210 -13.44 8.87 -30.78
CA ASN A 210 -14.44 9.69 -31.46
C ASN A 210 -14.15 9.89 -32.95
N ASN A 211 -13.06 9.34 -33.48
CA ASN A 211 -12.71 9.35 -34.90
C ASN A 211 -12.63 7.92 -35.49
N ASP A 212 -12.75 7.81 -36.81
CA ASP A 212 -12.80 6.55 -37.57
C ASP A 212 -11.49 5.76 -37.58
N ILE A 213 -10.39 6.40 -37.19
CA ILE A 213 -9.07 5.77 -37.08
C ILE A 213 -8.75 5.34 -35.64
N GLU A 214 -9.63 5.64 -34.68
CA GLU A 214 -9.39 5.42 -33.26
C GLU A 214 -10.13 4.18 -32.79
N SER A 215 -9.43 3.32 -32.07
CA SER A 215 -10.02 2.12 -31.50
C SER A 215 -9.46 1.84 -30.12
N ALA A 216 -10.31 1.41 -29.20
CA ALA A 216 -9.90 0.91 -27.91
C ALA A 216 -10.62 -0.40 -27.56
N SER A 217 -9.98 -1.23 -26.76
CA SER A 217 -10.61 -2.41 -26.18
C SER A 217 -10.29 -2.51 -24.70
N LEU A 218 -11.33 -2.53 -23.86
CA LEU A 218 -11.24 -2.56 -22.42
C LEU A 218 -11.60 -3.94 -21.89
N THR A 219 -10.71 -4.49 -21.05
CA THR A 219 -10.96 -5.67 -20.23
C THR A 219 -10.85 -5.29 -18.77
N VAL A 220 -11.90 -5.55 -18.00
CA VAL A 220 -11.89 -5.53 -16.53
C VAL A 220 -12.41 -6.88 -16.07
N LYS A 221 -11.61 -7.62 -15.30
CA LYS A 221 -12.01 -8.94 -14.78
C LYS A 221 -12.66 -8.79 -13.39
N GLY A 222 -13.21 -9.89 -12.88
CA GLY A 222 -13.65 -9.96 -11.49
C GLY A 222 -12.52 -9.65 -10.50
N MET A 223 -12.90 -9.18 -9.31
CA MET A 223 -11.95 -8.96 -8.22
C MET A 223 -11.65 -10.30 -7.53
N GLU A 224 -10.37 -10.58 -7.32
CA GLU A 224 -9.86 -11.77 -6.66
C GLU A 224 -9.40 -11.38 -5.26
N CYS A 225 -10.01 -11.93 -4.22
CA CYS A 225 -9.58 -11.78 -2.83
C CYS A 225 -9.09 -13.10 -2.26
N TYR A 226 -7.95 -13.11 -1.56
CA TYR A 226 -7.30 -14.34 -1.10
C TYR A 226 -6.44 -14.09 0.15
N GLY A 227 -6.07 -15.17 0.82
CA GLY A 227 -5.38 -15.13 2.11
C GLY A 227 -6.27 -14.61 3.23
N GLU A 228 -5.82 -14.80 4.46
CA GLU A 228 -6.49 -14.30 5.66
C GLU A 228 -5.68 -13.17 6.30
N ILE A 229 -6.39 -12.22 6.91
CA ILE A 229 -5.78 -11.30 7.86
C ILE A 229 -5.58 -12.07 9.16
N ASN A 230 -4.33 -12.35 9.56
CA ASN A 230 -4.13 -12.91 10.90
C ASN A 230 -4.53 -11.84 11.92
N GLN A 231 -5.42 -12.18 12.85
CA GLN A 231 -5.78 -11.26 13.91
C GLN A 231 -4.65 -11.22 14.96
N GLY A 232 -4.06 -10.05 15.16
CA GLY A 232 -2.98 -9.84 16.13
C GLY A 232 -2.67 -8.36 16.33
N HIS A 233 -2.05 -8.02 17.46
CA HIS A 233 -1.59 -6.65 17.72
C HIS A 233 -0.54 -6.22 16.69
N PRO A 234 -0.44 -4.92 16.35
CA PRO A 234 0.60 -4.41 15.45
C PRO A 234 2.00 -4.73 16.02
N THR A 235 2.75 -5.64 15.40
CA THR A 235 4.04 -6.10 15.94
C THR A 235 5.23 -5.49 15.24
N GLU A 236 5.16 -5.33 13.92
CA GLU A 236 6.34 -5.01 13.13
C GLU A 236 6.47 -3.50 12.93
N ARG A 237 7.62 -2.97 13.34
CA ARG A 237 7.96 -1.56 13.25
C ARG A 237 8.98 -1.31 12.16
N CYS A 238 8.81 -0.19 11.49
CA CYS A 238 9.73 0.39 10.55
C CYS A 238 10.15 1.75 11.07
N ARG A 239 11.42 1.84 11.50
CA ARG A 239 11.99 3.06 12.04
C ARG A 239 12.55 3.89 10.90
N CYS A 240 11.91 5.02 10.63
CA CYS A 240 12.29 5.94 9.57
C CYS A 240 13.20 7.04 10.14
N ARG A 241 14.33 7.29 9.48
CA ARG A 241 15.34 8.26 9.93
C ARG A 241 15.91 9.00 8.75
N LEU A 242 16.24 10.27 8.92
CA LEU A 242 17.03 11.04 7.97
C LEU A 242 18.48 11.04 8.41
N HIS A 243 19.40 10.74 7.50
CA HIS A 243 20.82 10.79 7.74
C HIS A 243 21.52 11.71 6.73
N ALA A 244 22.67 12.25 7.11
CA ALA A 244 23.60 12.85 6.17
C ALA A 244 24.39 11.73 5.48
N GLU A 245 24.47 11.77 4.15
CA GLU A 245 25.31 10.80 3.44
C GLU A 245 26.78 11.25 3.42
N GLU A 246 27.66 10.35 3.87
CA GLU A 246 29.10 10.36 3.62
C GLU A 246 29.39 9.29 2.57
N ASN A 247 30.39 9.45 1.68
CA ASN A 247 30.70 8.54 0.54
C ASN A 247 30.84 7.05 0.95
N SER A 248 29.73 6.37 1.19
CA SER A 248 29.64 5.02 1.76
C SER A 248 28.20 4.51 1.65
N THR A 249 28.02 3.19 1.70
CA THR A 249 26.71 2.55 1.83
C THR A 249 26.25 2.46 3.29
N THR A 250 27.08 2.90 4.24
CA THR A 250 26.73 2.97 5.67
C THR A 250 25.92 4.24 5.97
N PRO A 251 24.93 4.19 6.87
CA PRO A 251 24.26 5.40 7.33
C PRO A 251 25.27 6.37 7.94
N GLY A 252 25.33 7.61 7.45
CA GLY A 252 26.12 8.66 8.08
C GLY A 252 25.45 9.22 9.33
N PRO A 253 25.80 10.43 9.80
CA PRO A 253 25.21 11.01 11.01
C PRO A 253 23.69 11.12 10.95
N LEU A 254 23.01 10.76 12.04
CA LEU A 254 21.56 10.94 12.18
C LEU A 254 21.23 12.44 12.19
N LEU A 255 20.28 12.86 11.36
CA LEU A 255 19.79 14.24 11.30
C LEU A 255 18.44 14.38 11.98
N LEU A 256 17.51 13.47 11.69
CA LEU A 256 16.17 13.53 12.24
C LEU A 256 15.59 12.13 12.37
N GLN A 257 14.94 11.85 13.49
CA GLN A 257 14.11 10.66 13.63
C GLN A 257 12.67 11.03 13.24
N LEU A 258 12.07 10.23 12.35
CA LEU A 258 10.65 10.32 12.02
C LEU A 258 9.87 9.35 12.92
N PRO A 259 8.53 9.48 13.04
CA PRO A 259 7.70 8.52 13.75
C PRO A 259 7.91 7.10 13.23
N ASP A 260 7.79 6.14 14.14
CA ASP A 260 7.87 4.73 13.77
C ASP A 260 6.61 4.36 12.99
N ILE A 261 6.78 3.79 11.79
CA ILE A 261 5.68 3.20 11.04
C ILE A 261 5.42 1.82 11.60
N ILE A 262 4.19 1.55 12.01
CA ILE A 262 3.77 0.26 12.55
C ILE A 262 2.87 -0.44 11.54
N TYR A 263 3.26 -1.65 11.18
CA TYR A 263 2.48 -2.55 10.35
C TYR A 263 1.70 -3.49 11.25
N GLY A 264 0.38 -3.39 11.18
CA GLY A 264 -0.55 -4.26 11.87
C GLY A 264 -1.40 -5.05 10.89
N GLN A 265 -1.70 -6.30 11.23
CA GLN A 265 -2.50 -7.16 10.36
C GLN A 265 -3.98 -6.75 10.41
N GLY A 266 -4.46 -6.21 9.29
CA GLY A 266 -5.85 -5.81 9.08
C GLY A 266 -5.94 -4.65 8.11
N GLN A 267 -6.66 -4.83 7.00
CA GLN A 267 -7.01 -3.78 6.03
C GLN A 267 -5.86 -3.02 5.30
N ASP A 268 -4.61 -3.50 5.35
CA ASP A 268 -3.44 -2.70 4.90
C ASP A 268 -3.29 -1.38 5.69
N ASP A 269 -3.77 -1.38 6.93
CA ASP A 269 -3.67 -0.24 7.82
C ASP A 269 -2.22 -0.07 8.27
N VAL A 270 -1.68 1.09 7.94
CA VAL A 270 -0.38 1.56 8.40
C VAL A 270 -0.62 2.55 9.52
N TRP A 271 0.09 2.40 10.63
CA TRP A 271 -0.07 3.23 11.80
C TRP A 271 1.22 4.00 12.06
N LEU A 272 1.11 5.14 12.72
CA LEU A 272 2.26 5.88 13.24
C LEU A 272 2.29 5.73 14.75
N ALA A 273 3.46 5.39 15.29
CA ALA A 273 3.79 5.68 16.67
C ALA A 273 4.61 6.96 16.71
N ASP A 274 3.97 8.03 17.19
CA ASP A 274 4.61 9.30 17.55
C ASP A 274 4.46 9.44 19.07
N ASP A 275 5.58 9.44 19.79
CA ASP A 275 5.63 9.37 21.25
C ASP A 275 4.84 8.17 21.85
N ASP A 276 3.79 8.46 22.63
CA ASP A 276 2.91 7.49 23.32
C ASP A 276 1.59 7.22 22.59
N GLN A 277 1.35 7.86 21.44
CA GLN A 277 0.11 7.69 20.67
C GLN A 277 0.33 6.81 19.45
N THR A 278 -0.63 5.92 19.18
CA THR A 278 -0.70 5.17 17.94
C THR A 278 -1.90 5.67 17.13
N LEU A 279 -1.63 6.23 15.96
CA LEU A 279 -2.64 6.85 15.10
C LEU A 279 -2.61 6.20 13.72
N LYS A 280 -3.77 6.03 13.10
CA LYS A 280 -3.84 5.49 11.75
C LYS A 280 -3.25 6.51 10.78
N ILE A 281 -2.34 6.09 9.91
CA ILE A 281 -1.58 7.03 9.09
C ILE A 281 -2.48 7.83 8.16
N THR A 282 -3.57 7.24 7.68
CA THR A 282 -4.54 7.90 6.79
C THR A 282 -5.42 8.92 7.50
N ASP A 283 -5.54 8.85 8.82
CA ASP A 283 -6.32 9.81 9.58
C ASP A 283 -5.53 11.12 9.73
N ILE A 284 -4.20 11.04 9.75
CA ILE A 284 -3.28 12.20 9.76
C ILE A 284 -2.95 12.64 8.32
N TYR A 285 -2.66 11.66 7.45
CA TYR A 285 -2.24 11.87 6.08
C TYR A 285 -3.14 11.08 5.12
N PRO A 286 -4.33 11.59 4.75
CA PRO A 286 -5.26 10.89 3.85
C PRO A 286 -4.66 10.52 2.48
N GLN A 287 -3.62 11.25 2.07
CA GLN A 287 -2.91 11.06 0.81
C GLN A 287 -1.67 10.15 0.94
N PHE A 288 -1.46 9.48 2.08
CA PHE A 288 -0.25 8.71 2.37
C PHE A 288 0.14 7.78 1.22
N PHE A 289 -0.81 7.00 0.72
CA PHE A 289 -0.57 6.05 -0.37
C PHE A 289 -0.57 6.65 -1.78
N ASN A 290 -0.90 7.94 -1.91
CA ASN A 290 -1.00 8.67 -3.18
C ASN A 290 0.31 9.36 -3.58
N THR A 291 1.35 9.26 -2.75
CA THR A 291 2.67 9.82 -3.02
C THR A 291 3.46 8.89 -3.96
N LYS A 292 3.91 9.42 -5.11
CA LYS A 292 4.58 8.66 -6.18
C LYS A 292 5.98 8.17 -5.81
N LYS A 293 6.14 6.84 -5.76
CA LYS A 293 7.08 5.95 -6.49
C LYS A 293 7.19 4.66 -5.69
N ARG A 294 6.78 3.52 -6.27
CA ARG A 294 7.21 2.21 -5.80
C ARG A 294 8.59 2.02 -6.44
N ARG A 295 9.59 1.63 -5.67
CA ARG A 295 10.66 0.83 -6.24
C ARG A 295 10.26 -0.59 -5.93
N GLN A 296 10.15 -1.43 -6.95
CA GLN A 296 10.39 -2.84 -6.71
C GLN A 296 11.82 -2.92 -6.15
N ILE A 297 11.96 -3.14 -4.85
CA ILE A 297 13.10 -3.93 -4.39
C ILE A 297 12.94 -5.20 -5.21
N LEU A 298 13.86 -5.43 -6.17
CA LEU A 298 13.96 -6.72 -6.85
C LEU A 298 13.70 -7.77 -5.78
N PRO A 299 12.70 -8.65 -5.94
CA PRO A 299 12.51 -9.69 -4.96
C PRO A 299 13.85 -10.39 -4.88
N THR A 300 14.56 -10.24 -3.76
CA THR A 300 15.58 -11.21 -3.42
C THR A 300 14.77 -12.49 -3.36
N THR A 301 14.80 -13.24 -4.46
CA THR A 301 13.96 -14.41 -4.71
C THR A 301 14.55 -15.59 -3.95
N GLN A 302 14.92 -15.30 -2.71
CA GLN A 302 15.26 -16.20 -1.66
C GLN A 302 14.57 -15.57 -0.46
N VAL A 303 13.32 -15.98 -0.23
CA VAL A 303 12.81 -16.01 1.14
C VAL A 303 13.92 -16.68 1.94
N THR A 304 14.68 -15.90 2.71
CA THR A 304 15.70 -16.45 3.59
C THR A 304 14.98 -17.51 4.41
N PRO A 305 15.42 -18.78 4.38
CA PRO A 305 14.71 -19.84 5.09
C PRO A 305 14.51 -19.43 6.56
N GLY A 306 13.26 -19.24 6.98
CA GLY A 306 12.90 -18.85 8.35
C GLY A 306 12.30 -17.46 8.56
N LEU A 307 12.14 -16.61 7.54
CA LEU A 307 11.46 -15.30 7.70
C LEU A 307 9.93 -15.43 7.71
N SER A 308 9.23 -14.79 8.66
CA SER A 308 7.76 -14.79 8.68
C SER A 308 7.16 -13.97 7.53
N PRO A 309 5.94 -14.29 7.05
CA PRO A 309 5.24 -13.49 6.03
C PRO A 309 5.07 -12.01 6.42
N GLN A 310 4.88 -11.72 7.71
CA GLN A 310 4.80 -10.36 8.24
C GLN A 310 6.14 -9.62 8.06
N CYS A 311 7.26 -10.29 8.36
CA CYS A 311 8.58 -9.71 8.17
C CYS A 311 8.92 -9.48 6.69
N ALA A 312 8.55 -10.41 5.81
CA ALA A 312 8.74 -10.22 4.37
C ALA A 312 7.94 -9.01 3.86
N ASN A 313 6.71 -8.82 4.33
CA ASN A 313 5.87 -7.70 3.96
C ASN A 313 6.44 -6.34 4.44
N VAL A 314 6.89 -6.28 5.69
CA VAL A 314 7.48 -5.08 6.27
C VAL A 314 8.78 -4.71 5.55
N LEU A 315 9.66 -5.68 5.26
CA LEU A 315 10.88 -5.44 4.49
C LEU A 315 10.61 -4.87 3.09
N GLN A 316 9.50 -5.27 2.46
CA GLN A 316 9.10 -4.76 1.15
C GLN A 316 8.48 -3.36 1.20
N ARG A 317 7.68 -3.05 2.25
CA ARG A 317 6.90 -1.79 2.34
C ARG A 317 7.66 -0.65 3.03
N CYS A 318 8.43 -0.98 4.05
CA CYS A 318 9.13 -0.04 4.94
C CYS A 318 9.95 1.04 4.21
N PRO A 319 10.73 0.73 3.14
CA PRO A 319 11.56 1.74 2.50
C PRO A 319 10.72 2.85 1.86
N VAL A 320 9.71 2.44 1.08
CA VAL A 320 8.82 3.37 0.37
C VAL A 320 8.00 4.15 1.38
N ASP A 321 7.42 3.50 2.38
CA ASP A 321 6.58 4.17 3.37
C ASP A 321 7.37 5.19 4.21
N CYS A 322 8.66 4.96 4.48
CA CYS A 322 9.53 5.98 5.07
C CYS A 322 9.71 7.21 4.17
N GLU A 323 9.90 7.02 2.87
CA GLU A 323 9.99 8.14 1.92
C GLU A 323 8.67 8.93 1.88
N ARG A 324 7.53 8.24 1.85
CA ARG A 324 6.20 8.85 1.86
C ARG A 324 5.99 9.70 3.10
N LEU A 325 6.33 9.15 4.27
CA LEU A 325 6.21 9.84 5.55
C LEU A 325 7.13 11.07 5.59
N ALA A 326 8.39 10.91 5.16
CA ALA A 326 9.33 12.01 5.08
C ALA A 326 8.82 13.13 4.18
N LYS A 327 8.33 12.79 2.98
CA LYS A 327 7.75 13.74 2.03
C LYS A 327 6.57 14.47 2.62
N LEU A 328 5.59 13.76 3.18
CA LEU A 328 4.38 14.37 3.71
C LEU A 328 4.65 15.28 4.92
N ARG A 329 5.66 14.96 5.72
CA ARG A 329 6.02 15.75 6.90
C ARG A 329 6.91 16.94 6.56
N LEU A 330 7.73 16.86 5.52
CA LEU A 330 8.82 17.83 5.27
C LEU A 330 8.81 18.51 3.90
N ALA A 331 8.00 18.07 2.93
CA ALA A 331 8.06 18.63 1.57
C ALA A 331 7.79 20.14 1.53
N ASN A 332 6.89 20.63 2.38
CA ASN A 332 6.55 22.05 2.44
C ASN A 332 7.33 22.79 3.53
N THR A 333 8.47 22.25 3.97
CA THR A 333 9.26 22.77 5.09
C THR A 333 10.68 23.05 4.63
N THR A 334 11.17 24.25 4.93
CA THR A 334 12.55 24.68 4.72
C THR A 334 13.38 24.44 5.99
N LEU A 335 14.72 24.46 5.87
CA LEU A 335 15.60 24.31 7.04
C LEU A 335 15.43 25.44 8.08
N THR A 336 14.89 26.59 7.67
CA THR A 336 14.64 27.75 8.54
C THR A 336 13.25 27.74 9.18
N ASP A 337 12.36 26.84 8.76
CA ASP A 337 11.02 26.75 9.35
C ASP A 337 11.06 26.05 10.70
N ASP A 338 10.25 26.56 11.63
CA ASP A 338 10.06 25.92 12.93
C ASP A 338 9.20 24.66 12.80
N ILE A 339 9.71 23.55 13.34
CA ILE A 339 8.96 22.30 13.47
C ILE A 339 8.83 21.90 14.93
N HIS A 340 7.86 21.03 15.22
CA HIS A 340 7.67 20.43 16.54
C HIS A 340 8.16 18.98 16.50
N VAL A 341 9.09 18.64 17.39
CA VAL A 341 9.64 17.29 17.57
C VAL A 341 9.79 17.04 19.06
N ASN A 342 9.20 15.96 19.58
CA ASN A 342 9.27 15.53 20.99
C ASN A 342 8.95 16.66 21.99
N GLY A 343 7.95 17.50 21.69
CA GLY A 343 7.55 18.63 22.54
C GLY A 343 8.44 19.88 22.46
N GLU A 344 9.51 19.86 21.67
CA GLU A 344 10.35 21.03 21.42
C GLU A 344 10.00 21.70 20.09
N LYS A 345 10.07 23.04 20.04
CA LYS A 345 9.90 23.84 18.84
C LYS A 345 11.21 24.53 18.47
N LYS A 346 11.80 24.14 17.35
CA LYS A 346 13.06 24.71 16.82
C LYS A 346 13.02 24.69 15.29
N MET A 347 13.90 25.47 14.65
CA MET A 347 14.15 25.37 13.22
C MET A 347 14.56 23.94 12.85
N LEU A 348 14.06 23.42 11.73
CA LEU A 348 14.40 22.08 11.26
C LEU A 348 15.92 21.88 11.13
N GLY A 349 16.64 22.86 10.60
CA GLY A 349 18.11 22.83 10.52
C GLY A 349 18.79 22.75 11.89
N GLN A 350 18.19 23.33 12.93
CA GLN A 350 18.72 23.27 14.30
C GLN A 350 18.59 21.85 14.88
N PHE A 351 17.45 21.18 14.71
CA PHE A 351 17.30 19.77 15.09
C PHE A 351 18.33 18.88 14.39
N MET A 352 18.56 19.13 13.09
CA MET A 352 19.54 18.38 12.31
C MET A 352 20.97 18.55 12.85
N CYS A 353 21.35 19.77 13.22
CA CYS A 353 22.68 20.05 13.78
C CYS A 353 22.89 19.47 15.18
N GLU A 354 21.86 19.45 16.02
CA GLU A 354 21.92 18.85 17.35
C GLU A 354 22.05 17.33 17.29
N ASN A 355 21.31 16.67 16.39
CA ASN A 355 21.31 15.22 16.24
C ASN A 355 22.54 14.67 15.51
N ALA A 356 23.14 15.44 14.61
CA ALA A 356 24.35 15.07 13.89
C ALA A 356 25.50 14.90 14.89
N ALA A 357 25.68 13.69 15.42
CA ALA A 357 26.63 13.38 16.48
C ALA A 357 28.12 13.55 16.09
N VAL A 358 28.43 14.08 14.90
CA VAL A 358 29.79 14.38 14.39
C VAL A 358 29.72 15.67 13.54
N ASN A 359 30.84 16.36 13.37
CA ASN A 359 30.96 17.45 12.39
C ASN A 359 30.61 16.94 10.99
N ILE A 360 29.52 17.44 10.41
CA ILE A 360 29.23 17.25 8.98
C ILE A 360 30.11 18.24 8.23
N ALA A 361 31.35 17.86 7.98
CA ALA A 361 32.25 18.69 7.18
C ALA A 361 31.68 18.81 5.76
N PRO A 362 31.77 19.99 5.11
CA PRO A 362 31.57 20.06 3.68
C PRO A 362 32.48 19.03 2.97
N PRO A 363 31.95 18.18 2.08
CA PRO A 363 30.63 18.29 1.47
C PRO A 363 29.73 17.17 1.97
N GLY A 364 29.21 17.15 3.21
CA GLY A 364 28.11 16.24 3.57
C GLY A 364 27.00 16.38 2.52
N ARG A 365 26.92 15.44 1.58
CA ARG A 365 26.50 15.80 0.21
C ARG A 365 24.98 15.95 0.08
N ARG A 366 24.23 15.24 0.95
CA ARG A 366 22.78 15.12 0.86
C ARG A 366 22.13 14.54 2.11
N ILE A 367 20.85 14.86 2.27
CA ILE A 367 19.94 14.24 3.24
C ILE A 367 19.30 13.02 2.55
N VAL A 368 19.33 11.87 3.20
CA VAL A 368 18.74 10.63 2.70
C VAL A 368 17.85 9.98 3.77
N ALA A 369 16.74 9.40 3.36
CA ALA A 369 15.94 8.57 4.25
C ALA A 369 16.56 7.17 4.37
N PHE A 370 16.71 6.73 5.61
CA PHE A 370 17.08 5.38 5.99
C PHE A 370 15.92 4.75 6.74
N PHE A 371 15.80 3.45 6.59
CA PHE A 371 14.84 2.66 7.32
C PHE A 371 15.54 1.54 8.08
N LYS A 372 14.94 1.11 9.19
CA LYS A 372 15.32 -0.08 9.93
C LYS A 372 14.07 -0.82 10.39
N VAL A 373 13.93 -2.07 9.97
CA VAL A 373 12.83 -2.94 10.42
C VAL A 373 13.09 -3.51 11.81
N ALA A 374 12.06 -4.06 12.45
CA ALA A 374 12.15 -4.70 13.76
C ALA A 374 13.22 -5.81 13.80
N PRO A 375 13.91 -6.03 14.93
CA PRO A 375 15.01 -7.00 15.04
C PRO A 375 14.64 -8.43 14.65
N SER A 376 13.37 -8.82 14.87
CA SER A 376 12.77 -10.11 14.46
C SER A 376 12.84 -10.36 12.96
N CYS A 377 12.87 -9.30 12.14
CA CYS A 377 12.88 -9.37 10.69
C CYS A 377 14.28 -9.24 10.07
N GLY A 378 15.33 -9.10 10.90
CA GLY A 378 16.70 -8.84 10.47
C GLY A 378 17.02 -7.36 10.28
N SER A 379 18.29 -7.02 10.01
CA SER A 379 18.75 -5.65 9.79
C SER A 379 18.94 -5.35 8.31
N ALA A 380 17.87 -5.01 7.60
CA ALA A 380 18.01 -4.32 6.31
C ALA A 380 18.25 -2.84 6.60
N GLN A 381 19.49 -2.38 6.41
CA GLN A 381 19.80 -0.97 6.26
C GLN A 381 19.98 -0.73 4.76
N SER A 382 19.05 0.00 4.14
CA SER A 382 19.25 0.51 2.79
C SER A 382 18.88 1.98 2.78
N SER A 383 19.69 2.78 2.09
CA SER A 383 19.31 4.13 1.70
C SER A 383 18.21 4.03 0.65
N THR A 384 17.18 4.84 0.77
CA THR A 384 16.27 5.11 -0.35
C THR A 384 16.93 6.10 -1.31
N TYR A 385 16.53 6.10 -2.58
CA TYR A 385 17.21 6.77 -3.70
C TYR A 385 17.53 8.27 -3.47
N ALA A 386 18.48 8.81 -4.24
CA ALA A 386 19.08 10.12 -4.05
C ALA A 386 19.24 10.93 -5.36
N PHE A 387 18.89 12.24 -5.38
CA PHE A 387 19.34 13.34 -6.28
C PHE A 387 18.56 14.66 -5.96
N PRO A 388 19.06 15.91 -6.16
CA PRO A 388 20.41 16.34 -6.57
C PRO A 388 21.24 17.11 -5.51
N ASP A 389 22.52 16.73 -5.42
CA ASP A 389 23.83 17.42 -5.28
C ASP A 389 24.05 18.76 -4.55
N LYS A 390 23.07 19.45 -3.95
CA LYS A 390 23.32 20.77 -3.33
C LYS A 390 22.67 21.03 -1.97
N THR A 391 22.11 20.02 -1.31
CA THR A 391 21.60 20.19 0.06
C THR A 391 22.74 20.15 1.06
N VAL A 392 23.13 21.31 1.56
CA VAL A 392 24.14 21.44 2.63
C VAL A 392 23.43 21.90 3.90
N VAL A 393 23.60 21.15 4.99
CA VAL A 393 23.24 21.59 6.34
C VAL A 393 24.52 22.05 7.02
N CYS A 394 24.62 23.35 7.27
CA CYS A 394 25.73 23.94 7.98
C CYS A 394 25.48 23.98 9.48
N CYS A 395 26.40 23.38 10.23
CA CYS A 395 26.43 23.44 11.68
C CYS A 395 27.70 24.15 12.14
N LYS A 396 27.54 25.27 12.84
CA LYS A 396 28.63 25.97 13.51
C LYS A 396 28.74 25.50 14.95
N MET A 397 29.97 25.35 15.43
CA MET A 397 30.22 25.02 16.83
C MET A 397 30.48 26.31 17.61
N PHE A 398 29.61 26.61 18.56
CA PHE A 398 29.79 27.70 19.51
C PHE A 398 30.17 27.14 20.86
N THR A 399 31.20 27.70 21.49
CA THR A 399 31.59 27.31 22.85
C THR A 399 31.19 28.44 23.79
N PHE A 400 30.29 28.16 24.73
CA PHE A 400 29.86 29.12 25.75
C PHE A 400 29.92 28.45 27.12
N SER A 401 30.63 29.07 28.06
CA SER A 401 30.78 28.57 29.44
C SER A 401 31.22 27.10 29.54
N GLY A 402 32.11 26.66 28.65
CA GLY A 402 32.62 25.27 28.61
C GLY A 402 31.68 24.25 27.96
N GLN A 403 30.49 24.66 27.50
CA GLN A 403 29.59 23.81 26.71
C GLN A 403 29.77 24.10 25.22
N HIS A 404 29.85 23.03 24.43
CA HIS A 404 29.86 23.11 22.96
C HIS A 404 28.44 22.97 22.43
N LEU A 405 27.89 24.06 21.92
CA LEU A 405 26.57 24.13 21.27
C LEU A 405 26.76 24.06 19.76
N LYS A 406 25.98 23.23 19.09
CA LYS A 406 25.90 23.20 17.63
C LYS A 406 24.74 24.09 17.21
N VAL A 407 25.04 25.10 16.39
CA VAL A 407 24.07 26.10 15.94
C VAL A 407 23.94 26.00 14.43
N PHE A 408 22.71 25.91 13.96
CA PHE A 408 22.39 25.94 12.54
C PHE A 408 22.71 27.30 11.94
N ASP A 409 23.44 27.31 10.83
CA ASP A 409 23.73 28.52 10.06
C ASP A 409 22.90 28.58 8.77
N ALA A 410 21.85 29.38 8.82
CA ALA A 410 20.96 29.65 7.70
C ALA A 410 21.62 30.43 6.56
N GLN A 411 22.75 31.12 6.78
CA GLN A 411 23.42 31.88 5.72
C GLN A 411 24.21 31.00 4.76
N CYS A 412 24.73 29.85 5.23
CA CYS A 412 25.45 28.90 4.37
C CYS A 412 24.65 27.66 3.99
N SER A 413 23.53 27.40 4.68
CA SER A 413 22.52 26.44 4.24
C SER A 413 21.47 27.23 3.47
N GLY A 414 21.59 27.34 2.13
CA GLY A 414 20.61 28.06 1.31
C GLY A 414 19.18 27.53 1.55
N ASN A 415 18.15 28.21 1.03
CA ASN A 415 16.76 27.72 1.09
C ASN A 415 16.64 26.38 0.33
N VAL A 416 16.95 25.29 1.03
CA VAL A 416 16.83 23.94 0.51
C VAL A 416 15.36 23.58 0.58
N ASP A 417 14.76 23.44 -0.60
CA ASP A 417 13.46 22.82 -0.74
C ASP A 417 13.58 21.31 -0.52
N LEU A 418 13.13 20.85 0.65
CA LEU A 418 13.16 19.45 1.02
C LEU A 418 12.16 18.60 0.21
N SER A 419 11.18 19.21 -0.48
CA SER A 419 10.29 18.45 -1.38
C SER A 419 11.08 17.73 -2.47
N SER A 420 12.12 18.39 -3.00
CA SER A 420 12.98 17.86 -4.06
C SER A 420 13.81 16.65 -3.64
N ILE A 421 14.02 16.46 -2.34
CA ILE A 421 14.79 15.33 -1.77
C ILE A 421 13.95 14.05 -1.78
N PHE A 422 12.62 14.17 -1.69
CA PHE A 422 11.70 13.05 -1.59
C PHE A 422 10.82 12.86 -2.84
N GLY A 423 11.22 13.47 -3.98
CA GLY A 423 10.64 13.27 -5.32
C GLY A 423 9.61 14.31 -5.72
#